data_AF-A0A526YNI6-F1
#
_entry.id   AF-A0A526YNI6-F1
#
_cell.length_a   1.000
_cell.length_b   1.000
_cell.length_c   1.000
_cell.angle_alpha   90.00
_cell.angle_beta   90.00
_cell.angle_gamma   90.00
#
_symmetry.space_group_name_H-M   'P 1'
#
loop_
_entity.id
_entity.type
_entity.pdbx_description
1 polymer ?
#
loop_
_entity_poly.entity_id
_entity_poly.type
_entity_poly.pdbx_seq_one_letter_code
_entity_poly.pdbx_strand_id
1 'polypeptide(L)' 'MPDDRSDETRPSPDALLDHAEREARGRLRIFLGAAPGVGKTYEMLMSGRARLADGVDVVIGVVETHGRKETQALVDGY' A
#
# COMPACT_ATOMS: atom_id res chain seq x y z
N MET A 1 35.65 3.57 28.87
CA MET A 1 35.51 3.06 27.49
C MET A 1 34.16 3.54 26.98
N PRO A 2 34.10 4.46 26.00
CA PRO A 2 32.84 4.80 25.38
C PRO A 2 32.34 3.60 24.57
N ASP A 3 31.02 3.42 24.58
CA ASP A 3 30.30 2.28 24.03
C ASP A 3 30.43 2.25 22.49
N ASP A 4 31.29 1.36 21.99
CA ASP A 4 31.63 1.10 20.57
C ASP A 4 30.51 0.39 19.79
N ARG A 5 29.31 0.27 20.38
CA ARG A 5 28.18 -0.48 19.79
C ARG A 5 27.29 0.37 18.86
N SER A 6 27.65 1.64 18.61
CA SER A 6 26.81 2.57 17.85
C SER A 6 27.05 2.53 16.32
N ASP A 7 28.20 2.05 15.87
CA ASP A 7 28.52 1.94 14.43
C ASP A 7 28.04 0.63 13.79
N GLU A 8 27.88 -0.44 14.58
CA GLU A 8 27.58 -1.78 14.05
C GLU A 8 26.13 -1.93 13.54
N THR A 9 25.24 -0.98 13.89
CA THR A 9 23.82 -1.00 13.50
C THR A 9 23.47 0.03 12.43
N ARG A 10 24.41 0.91 12.05
CA ARG A 10 24.14 1.96 11.06
C ARG A 10 24.34 1.40 9.65
N PRO A 11 23.29 1.35 8.81
CA PRO A 11 23.46 0.94 7.41
C PRO A 11 24.41 1.91 6.69
N SER A 12 25.25 1.36 5.80
CA SER A 12 26.12 2.18 4.95
C SER A 12 25.29 3.08 4.02
N PRO A 13 25.84 4.23 3.58
CA PRO A 13 25.17 5.07 2.59
C PRO A 13 24.73 4.31 1.34
N ASP A 14 25.57 3.39 0.85
CA ASP A 14 25.25 2.54 -0.30
C ASP A 14 24.08 1.59 0.00
N ALA A 15 24.02 1.01 1.20
CA ALA A 15 22.90 0.15 1.60
C ALA A 15 21.57 0.93 1.69
N LEU A 16 21.62 2.21 2.08
CA LEU A 16 20.45 3.10 2.07
C LEU A 16 20.03 3.46 0.65
N LEU A 17 21.00 3.72 -0.24
CA LEU A 17 20.75 4.01 -1.65
C LEU A 17 20.11 2.81 -2.36
N ASP A 18 20.66 1.61 -2.16
CA ASP A 18 20.10 0.34 -2.65
C ASP A 18 18.65 0.11 -2.17
N HIS A 19 18.33 0.53 -0.94
CA HIS A 19 16.97 0.42 -0.42
C HIS A 19 16.03 1.38 -1.14
N ALA A 20 16.44 2.64 -1.31
CA ALA A 20 15.68 3.67 -2.01
C ALA A 20 15.44 3.31 -3.49
N GLU A 21 16.44 2.75 -4.17
CA GLU A 21 16.29 2.30 -5.56
C GLU A 21 15.29 1.15 -5.70
N ARG A 22 15.21 0.25 -4.72
CA ARG A 22 14.17 -0.80 -4.69
C ARG A 22 12.78 -0.22 -4.47
N GLU A 23 12.65 0.89 -3.74
CA GLU A 23 11.37 1.57 -3.56
C GLU A 23 10.87 2.25 -4.84
N ALA A 24 11.75 2.56 -5.79
CA ALA A 24 11.34 3.09 -7.10
C ALA A 24 10.59 2.05 -7.96
N ARG A 25 10.64 0.77 -7.63
CA ARG A 25 9.87 -0.27 -8.32
C ARG A 25 8.43 -0.28 -7.81
N GLY A 26 7.47 -0.43 -8.71
CA GLY A 26 6.07 -0.61 -8.36
C GLY A 26 5.86 -1.82 -7.43
N ARG A 27 5.03 -1.66 -6.40
CA ARG A 27 4.72 -2.71 -5.42
C ARG A 27 3.30 -3.24 -5.66
N LEU A 28 3.15 -4.56 -5.74
CA LEU A 28 1.84 -5.22 -5.77
C LEU A 28 1.42 -5.61 -4.36
N ARG A 29 0.28 -5.06 -3.89
CA ARG A 29 -0.37 -5.47 -2.64
C ARG A 29 -1.60 -6.32 -2.97
N ILE A 30 -1.70 -7.51 -2.38
CA ILE A 30 -2.83 -8.42 -2.59
C ILE A 30 -3.68 -8.47 -1.32
N PHE A 31 -4.95 -8.13 -1.45
CA PHE A 31 -5.96 -8.30 -0.40
C PHE A 31 -6.57 -9.69 -0.50
N LEU A 32 -6.03 -10.64 0.28
CA LEU A 32 -6.46 -12.03 0.30
C LEU A 32 -7.59 -12.26 1.31
N GLY A 33 -8.48 -13.21 1.07
CA GLY A 33 -9.59 -13.51 1.95
C GLY A 33 -10.20 -14.88 1.68
N ALA A 34 -10.53 -15.59 2.77
CA ALA A 34 -10.83 -17.02 2.78
C ALA A 34 -12.16 -17.42 2.12
N ALA A 35 -13.05 -16.46 1.85
CA ALA A 35 -14.36 -16.73 1.23
C ALA A 35 -14.85 -15.55 0.37
N PRO A 36 -15.88 -15.76 -0.48
CA PRO A 36 -16.64 -14.68 -1.11
C PRO A 36 -17.30 -13.78 -0.06
N GLY A 37 -17.41 -12.48 -0.35
CA GLY A 37 -18.11 -11.53 0.55
C GLY A 37 -17.32 -11.05 1.77
N VAL A 38 -16.13 -11.59 2.07
CA VAL A 38 -15.30 -11.20 3.24
C VAL A 38 -14.69 -9.79 3.17
N GLY A 39 -15.07 -8.97 2.18
CA GLY A 39 -14.68 -7.55 2.12
C GLY A 39 -13.40 -7.22 1.35
N LYS A 40 -12.75 -8.17 0.64
CA LYS A 40 -11.50 -7.92 -0.11
C LYS A 40 -11.53 -6.65 -0.98
N THR A 41 -12.57 -6.50 -1.81
CA THR A 41 -12.73 -5.33 -2.69
C THR A 41 -12.99 -4.05 -1.91
N TYR A 42 -13.75 -4.14 -0.82
CA TYR A 42 -14.04 -2.98 0.02
C TYR A 42 -12.76 -2.46 0.69
N GLU A 43 -11.97 -3.35 1.29
CA GLU A 43 -10.70 -3.01 1.93
C GLU A 43 -9.67 -2.47 0.92
N MET A 44 -9.61 -3.07 -0.27
CA MET A 44 -8.78 -2.56 -1.38
C MET A 44 -9.13 -1.11 -1.72
N LEU A 45 -10.43 -0.78 -1.82
CA LEU A 45 -10.88 0.58 -2.06
C LEU A 45 -10.51 1.48 -0.87
N MET A 46 -10.87 1.13 0.36
CA MET A 46 -10.50 1.92 1.55
C MET A 46 -9.00 2.25 1.61
N SER A 47 -8.13 1.29 1.31
CA SER A 47 -6.69 1.52 1.23
C SER A 47 -6.31 2.47 0.09
N GLY A 48 -6.98 2.41 -1.06
CA GLY A 48 -6.81 3.38 -2.16
C GLY A 48 -7.23 4.79 -1.78
N ARG A 49 -8.36 4.96 -1.07
CA ARG A 49 -8.82 6.28 -0.59
C ARG A 49 -7.86 6.90 0.42
N ALA A 50 -7.28 6.07 1.31
CA ALA A 50 -6.24 6.54 2.21
C ALA A 50 -5.04 7.10 1.44
N ARG A 51 -4.58 6.41 0.39
CA ARG A 51 -3.50 6.92 -0.47
C ARG A 51 -3.88 8.20 -1.22
N LEU A 52 -5.11 8.29 -1.71
CA LEU A 52 -5.61 9.51 -2.36
C LEU A 52 -5.62 10.69 -1.38
N ALA A 53 -6.04 10.46 -0.13
CA ALA A 53 -5.99 11.46 0.94
C ALA A 53 -4.56 11.88 1.30
N ASP A 54 -3.59 10.98 1.13
CA ASP A 54 -2.15 11.27 1.26
C ASP A 54 -1.58 12.01 0.02
N GLY A 55 -2.41 12.37 -0.96
CA GLY A 55 -2.02 13.11 -2.16
C GLY A 55 -1.38 12.25 -3.25
N VAL A 56 -1.48 10.92 -3.15
CA VAL A 56 -1.04 10.01 -4.22
C VAL A 56 -2.04 10.05 -5.36
N ASP A 57 -1.55 10.10 -6.60
CA ASP A 57 -2.38 9.89 -7.80
C ASP A 57 -2.83 8.43 -7.86
N VAL A 58 -4.14 8.20 -7.67
CA VAL A 58 -4.74 6.87 -7.57
C VAL A 58 -5.83 6.75 -8.61
N VAL A 59 -5.76 5.69 -9.41
CA VAL A 59 -6.80 5.37 -10.41
C VAL A 59 -7.37 3.99 -10.17
N ILE A 60 -8.65 3.81 -10.50
CA ILE A 60 -9.28 2.50 -10.59
C ILE A 60 -9.16 2.01 -12.04
N GLY A 61 -8.36 0.97 -12.26
CA GLY A 61 -8.30 0.30 -13.56
C GLY A 61 -9.51 -0.60 -13.82
N VAL A 62 -9.89 -1.39 -12.82
CA VAL A 62 -11.07 -2.26 -12.85
C VAL A 62 -11.59 -2.51 -11.44
N VAL A 63 -12.91 -2.57 -11.27
CA VAL A 63 -13.53 -2.90 -9.99
C VAL A 63 -14.84 -3.66 -10.22
N GLU A 64 -15.02 -4.75 -9.47
CA GLU A 64 -16.26 -5.53 -9.48
C GLU A 64 -16.96 -5.44 -8.12
N THR A 65 -17.99 -4.61 -8.05
CA THR A 65 -18.71 -4.35 -6.80
C THR A 65 -19.74 -5.43 -6.46
N HIS A 66 -20.13 -6.26 -7.44
CA HIS A 66 -21.12 -7.32 -7.28
C HIS A 66 -22.46 -6.83 -6.69
N GLY A 67 -22.85 -5.59 -7.00
CA GLY A 67 -24.10 -4.99 -6.54
C GLY A 67 -24.10 -4.53 -5.06
N ARG A 68 -22.96 -4.61 -4.36
CA ARG A 68 -22.86 -4.12 -2.98
C ARG A 68 -22.84 -2.59 -2.95
N LYS A 69 -23.92 -1.98 -2.48
CA LYS A 69 -24.12 -0.52 -2.44
C LYS A 69 -23.00 0.23 -1.74
N GLU A 70 -22.55 -0.26 -0.58
CA GLU A 70 -21.46 0.38 0.18
C GLU A 70 -20.14 0.34 -0.59
N THR A 71 -19.85 -0.76 -1.29
CA THR A 71 -18.65 -0.87 -2.13
C THR A 71 -18.77 0.02 -3.38
N GLN A 72 -19.96 0.15 -3.97
CA GLN A 72 -20.21 1.05 -5.10
C GLN A 72 -19.99 2.51 -4.72
N ALA A 73 -20.49 2.93 -3.57
CA ALA A 73 -20.31 4.30 -3.07
C ALA A 73 -18.84 4.66 -2.82
N LEU A 74 -17.96 3.65 -2.65
CA LEU A 74 -16.53 3.90 -2.56
C LEU A 74 -15.89 4.23 -3.92
N VAL A 75 -16.41 3.68 -5.03
CA VAL A 75 -15.83 3.87 -6.37
C VAL A 75 -15.88 5.33 -6.83
N ASP A 76 -16.92 6.05 -6.42
CA ASP A 76 -17.02 7.48 -6.72
C ASP A 76 -15.92 8.25 -5.98
N GLY A 77 -15.28 9.21 -6.66
CA GLY A 77 -14.30 10.12 -6.04
C GLY A 77 -12.85 9.61 -6.00
N TYR A 78 -12.53 8.59 -6.80
CA TYR A 78 -11.14 8.34 -7.23
C TYR A 78 -10.80 9.13 -8.50
#